data_AF-A0A969S6B4-F1
#
_entry.id   AF-A0A969S6B4-F1
#
_cell.length_a   1.000
_cell.length_b   1.000
_cell.length_c   1.000
_cell.angle_alpha   90.00
_cell.angle_beta   90.00
_cell.angle_gamma   90.00
#
_symmetry.space_group_name_H-M   'P 1'
#
loop_
_entity.id
_entity.type
_entity.pdbx_description
1 polymer ?
#
loop_
_entity_poly.entity_id
_entity_poly.type
_entity_poly.pdbx_seq_one_letter_code
_entity_poly.pdbx_strand_id
1 'polypeptide(L)'
;MKMQALKQEVFSLTDTQDTKQLRKERPELAQGRDLRYKKHWEEILAQVNALREAGLDLSLEDLEASEAMLKQSLVKVGRMSGLSDEQIETDWQRIQLESQFSDIHIEAL
;
A
#
# COMPACT_ATOMS: atom_id res chain seq x y z
N MET A 1 -11.75 -7.39 21.94
CA MET A 1 -10.97 -6.18 22.31
C MET A 1 -11.83 -5.12 23.02
N LYS A 2 -11.20 -4.26 23.81
CA LYS A 2 -11.80 -3.01 24.33
C LYS A 2 -11.89 -1.96 23.21
N MET A 3 -12.84 -1.03 23.31
CA MET A 3 -13.07 0.03 22.30
C MET A 3 -11.80 0.82 21.94
N GLN A 4 -11.01 1.24 22.94
CA GLN A 4 -9.79 2.00 22.69
C GLN A 4 -8.76 1.23 21.87
N ALA A 5 -8.64 -0.08 22.12
CA ALA A 5 -7.74 -0.94 21.36
C ALA A 5 -8.20 -1.04 19.89
N LEU A 6 -9.51 -1.15 19.63
CA LEU A 6 -10.04 -1.19 18.25
C LEU A 6 -9.71 0.09 17.49
N LYS A 7 -9.84 1.24 18.16
CA LYS A 7 -9.50 2.53 17.57
C LYS A 7 -8.02 2.61 17.23
N GLN A 8 -7.15 2.27 18.18
CA GLN A 8 -5.70 2.29 17.98
C GLN A 8 -5.26 1.37 16.85
N GLU A 9 -5.86 0.18 16.74
CA GLU A 9 -5.54 -0.75 15.67
C GLU A 9 -5.99 -0.22 14.30
N VAL A 10 -7.22 0.29 14.18
CA VAL A 10 -7.70 0.93 12.95
C VAL A 10 -6.81 2.11 12.56
N PHE A 11 -6.48 2.99 13.52
CA PHE A 11 -5.60 4.14 13.31
C PHE A 11 -4.21 3.74 12.81
N SER A 12 -3.62 2.71 13.41
CA SER A 12 -2.32 2.17 12.98
C SER A 12 -2.38 1.56 11.58
N LEU A 13 -3.46 0.88 11.23
CA LEU A 13 -3.58 0.22 9.94
C LEU A 13 -3.86 1.21 8.80
N THR A 14 -4.60 2.29 9.08
CA THR A 14 -4.97 3.29 8.07
C THR A 14 -4.05 4.52 8.04
N ASP A 15 -2.99 4.53 8.85
CA ASP A 15 -2.08 5.67 9.08
C ASP A 15 -2.81 6.98 9.45
N THR A 16 -3.74 6.90 10.41
CA THR A 16 -4.49 8.07 10.89
C THR A 16 -4.33 8.23 12.39
N GLN A 17 -4.29 9.45 12.90
CA GLN A 17 -4.06 9.71 14.32
C GLN A 17 -5.36 9.79 15.14
N ASP A 18 -6.45 10.20 14.50
CA ASP A 18 -7.73 10.37 15.16
C ASP A 18 -8.93 10.10 14.24
N THR A 19 -10.13 10.12 14.84
CA THR A 19 -11.39 9.86 14.15
C THR A 19 -11.75 10.93 13.11
N LYS A 20 -11.26 12.17 13.27
CA LYS A 20 -11.49 13.24 12.29
C LYS A 20 -10.63 13.03 11.06
N GLN A 21 -9.37 12.65 11.25
CA GLN A 21 -8.45 12.34 10.17
C GLN A 21 -8.94 11.11 9.39
N LEU A 22 -9.36 10.04 10.09
CA LEU A 22 -9.97 8.87 9.46
C LEU A 22 -11.18 9.23 8.58
N ARG A 23 -12.05 10.13 9.03
CA ARG A 23 -13.22 10.58 8.24
C ARG A 23 -12.84 11.38 6.99
N LYS A 24 -11.71 12.08 7.03
CA LYS A 24 -11.24 12.95 5.95
C LYS A 24 -10.47 12.16 4.89
N GLU A 25 -9.56 11.30 5.34
CA GLU A 25 -8.61 10.59 4.47
C GLU A 25 -9.16 9.25 4.00
N ARG A 26 -10.03 8.62 4.79
CA ARG A 26 -10.67 7.33 4.48
C ARG A 26 -12.20 7.39 4.62
N PRO A 27 -12.88 8.29 3.87
CA PRO A 27 -14.34 8.42 3.95
C PRO A 27 -15.07 7.10 3.67
N GLU A 28 -14.53 6.23 2.82
CA GLU A 28 -15.05 4.90 2.50
C GLU A 28 -15.15 3.96 3.72
N LEU A 29 -14.32 4.18 4.75
CA LEU A 29 -14.37 3.41 6.00
C LEU A 29 -15.34 4.02 7.02
N ALA A 30 -15.53 5.34 6.99
CA ALA A 30 -16.25 6.07 8.04
C ALA A 30 -17.66 6.57 7.66
N GLN A 31 -17.98 6.67 6.37
CA GLN A 31 -19.25 7.20 5.89
C GLN A 31 -20.41 6.25 6.26
N GLY A 32 -21.49 6.82 6.78
CA GLY A 32 -22.67 6.06 7.22
C GLY A 32 -22.49 5.25 8.52
N ARG A 33 -21.31 5.31 9.16
CA ARG A 33 -21.02 4.59 10.42
C ARG A 33 -21.01 5.54 11.62
N ASP A 34 -21.65 5.11 12.71
CA ASP A 34 -21.59 5.83 13.98
C ASP A 34 -20.42 5.35 14.85
N LEU A 35 -19.34 6.13 14.82
CA LEU A 35 -18.07 5.82 15.50
C LEU A 35 -18.12 6.00 17.03
N ARG A 36 -19.31 6.22 17.60
CA ARG A 36 -19.57 6.06 19.05
C ARG A 36 -19.74 4.60 19.44
N TYR A 37 -20.22 3.75 18.52
CA TYR A 37 -20.55 2.36 18.80
C TYR A 37 -19.43 1.39 18.43
N LYS A 38 -19.19 0.41 19.30
CA LYS A 38 -18.10 -0.56 19.16
C LYS A 38 -18.26 -1.41 17.90
N LYS A 39 -19.50 -1.78 17.58
CA LYS A 39 -19.84 -2.61 16.42
C LYS A 39 -19.30 -2.02 15.12
N HIS A 40 -19.44 -0.70 14.94
CA HIS A 40 -18.93 -0.03 13.74
C HIS A 40 -17.41 -0.01 13.67
N TRP A 41 -16.70 0.05 14.80
CA TRP A 41 -15.24 -0.10 14.80
C TRP A 41 -14.80 -1.52 14.45
N GLU A 42 -15.53 -2.53 14.90
CA GLU A 42 -15.27 -3.93 14.51
C GLU A 42 -15.50 -4.14 13.00
N GLU A 43 -16.56 -3.55 12.44
CA GLU A 43 -16.83 -3.55 10.98
C GLU A 43 -15.73 -2.84 10.18
N ILE A 44 -15.21 -1.70 10.68
CA ILE A 44 -14.09 -0.99 10.04
C ILE A 44 -12.84 -1.83 10.06
N LEU A 45 -12.49 -2.40 11.23
CA LEU A 45 -11.30 -3.22 11.37
C LEU A 45 -11.36 -4.45 10.45
N ALA A 46 -12.51 -5.13 10.40
CA ALA A 46 -12.72 -6.25 9.49
C ALA A 46 -12.54 -5.86 8.02
N GLN A 47 -13.05 -4.69 7.62
CA GLN A 47 -12.89 -4.19 6.26
C GLN A 47 -11.44 -3.83 5.93
N VAL A 48 -10.72 -3.16 6.84
CA VAL A 48 -9.30 -2.83 6.66
C VAL A 48 -8.45 -4.09 6.54
N ASN A 49 -8.70 -5.09 7.38
CA ASN A 49 -8.02 -6.38 7.30
C ASN A 49 -8.32 -7.11 5.99
N ALA A 50 -9.56 -7.08 5.51
CA ALA A 50 -9.92 -7.67 4.22
C ALA A 50 -9.22 -6.97 3.04
N LEU A 51 -9.08 -5.63 3.09
CA LEU A 51 -8.35 -4.87 2.07
C LEU A 51 -6.85 -5.21 2.08
N ARG A 52 -6.26 -5.38 3.26
CA ARG A 52 -4.87 -5.84 3.40
C ARG A 52 -4.66 -7.27 2.89
N GLU A 53 -5.54 -8.20 3.25
CA GLU A 53 -5.48 -9.58 2.75
C GLU A 53 -5.66 -9.65 1.23
N ALA A 54 -6.44 -8.73 0.65
CA ALA A 54 -6.60 -8.59 -0.79
C ALA A 54 -5.42 -7.86 -1.49
N GLY A 55 -4.42 -7.36 -0.74
CA GLY A 55 -3.30 -6.60 -1.30
C GLY A 55 -3.68 -5.23 -1.85
N LEU A 56 -4.85 -4.70 -1.48
CA LEU A 56 -5.40 -3.43 -1.94
C LEU A 56 -5.06 -2.25 -1.02
N ASP A 57 -4.36 -2.53 0.09
CA ASP A 57 -3.85 -1.53 1.04
C ASP A 57 -2.32 -1.59 1.03
N LEU A 58 -1.73 -1.28 -0.13
CA LEU A 58 -0.29 -1.08 -0.27
C LEU A 58 0.06 0.29 0.31
N SER A 59 0.77 0.29 1.45
CA SER A 59 1.35 1.53 1.95
C SER A 59 2.54 1.97 1.07
N LEU A 60 2.93 3.23 1.15
CA LEU A 60 4.13 3.72 0.48
C LEU A 60 5.38 2.92 0.92
N GLU A 61 5.44 2.56 2.20
CA GLU A 61 6.53 1.76 2.77
C GLU A 61 6.58 0.35 2.17
N ASP A 62 5.42 -0.28 1.93
CA ASP A 62 5.34 -1.60 1.30
C ASP A 62 5.78 -1.56 -0.17
N LEU A 63 5.47 -0.47 -0.88
CA LEU A 63 5.91 -0.23 -2.25
C LEU A 63 7.43 -0.02 -2.32
N GLU A 64 7.99 0.80 -1.44
CA GLU A 64 9.44 1.03 -1.35
C GLU A 64 10.21 -0.25 -0.99
N ALA A 65 9.68 -1.04 -0.05
CA ALA A 65 10.24 -2.34 0.31
C ALA A 65 10.21 -3.32 -0.87
N SER A 66 9.11 -3.34 -1.63
CA SER A 66 8.95 -4.17 -2.82
C SER A 66 9.91 -3.75 -3.94
N GLU A 67 10.09 -2.44 -4.16
CA GLU A 67 11.06 -1.89 -5.11
C GLU A 67 12.49 -2.30 -4.76
N ALA A 68 12.87 -2.19 -3.48
CA ALA A 68 14.18 -2.61 -3.00
C ALA A 68 14.41 -4.12 -3.20
N MET A 69 13.41 -4.95 -2.90
CA MET A 69 13.46 -6.39 -3.14
C MET A 69 13.60 -6.73 -4.63
N LEU A 70 12.90 -5.99 -5.50
CA LEU A 70 12.97 -6.17 -6.95
C LEU A 70 14.37 -5.85 -7.46
N LYS A 71 14.96 -4.72 -7.05
CA LYS A 71 16.33 -4.34 -7.43
C LYS A 71 17.36 -5.38 -6.98
N GLN A 72 17.25 -5.87 -5.74
CA GLN A 72 18.15 -6.91 -5.23
C GLN A 72 18.02 -8.22 -6.02
N SER A 73 16.79 -8.61 -6.37
CA SER A 73 16.53 -9.81 -7.17
C SER A 73 17.11 -9.69 -8.57
N LEU A 74 16.94 -8.52 -9.21
CA LEU A 74 17.51 -8.23 -10.52
C LEU A 74 19.05 -8.31 -10.50
N VAL A 75 19.69 -7.71 -9.49
CA VAL A 75 21.16 -7.79 -9.32
C VAL A 75 21.60 -9.24 -9.15
N LYS A 76 20.91 -10.01 -8.31
CA LYS A 76 21.26 -11.41 -8.04
C LYS A 76 21.12 -12.29 -9.29
N VAL A 77 19.99 -12.20 -9.99
CA VAL A 77 19.72 -12.98 -11.20
C VAL A 77 20.61 -12.54 -12.35
N GLY A 78 20.84 -11.24 -12.51
CA GLY A 78 21.71 -10.68 -13.53
C GLY A 78 23.14 -11.19 -13.38
N ARG A 79 23.69 -11.15 -12.16
CA ARG A 79 25.02 -11.71 -11.87
C ARG A 79 25.10 -13.21 -12.12
N MET A 80 24.07 -13.97 -11.71
CA MET A 80 24.01 -15.41 -12.00
C MET A 80 23.96 -15.72 -13.50
N SER A 81 23.35 -14.82 -14.27
CA SER A 81 23.24 -14.92 -15.73
C SER A 81 24.47 -14.38 -16.46
N GLY A 82 25.48 -13.88 -15.73
CA GLY A 82 26.71 -13.34 -16.31
C GLY A 82 26.58 -11.92 -16.87
N LEU A 83 25.53 -11.17 -16.50
CA LEU A 83 25.39 -9.76 -16.86
C LEU A 83 26.39 -8.90 -16.07
N SER A 84 26.88 -7.84 -16.72
CA SER A 84 27.66 -6.82 -16.05
C SER A 84 26.76 -5.94 -15.15
N ASP A 85 27.37 -5.32 -14.14
CA ASP A 85 26.64 -4.38 -13.27
C ASP A 85 26.03 -3.21 -14.08
N GLU A 86 26.65 -2.81 -15.20
CA GLU A 86 26.13 -1.78 -16.12
C GLU A 86 24.87 -2.23 -16.87
N GLN A 87 24.82 -3.50 -17.30
CA GLN A 87 23.63 -4.07 -17.94
C GLN A 87 22.46 -4.19 -16.96
N ILE A 88 22.75 -4.61 -15.73
CA ILE A 88 21.77 -4.71 -14.65
C ILE A 88 21.18 -3.33 -14.31
N GLU A 89 22.01 -2.30 -14.22
CA GLU A 89 21.53 -0.93 -13.95
C GLU A 89 20.75 -0.36 -15.14
N THR A 90 21.14 -0.67 -16.38
CA THR A 90 20.36 -0.31 -17.57
C THR A 90 18.98 -0.96 -17.57
N ASP A 91 18.88 -2.23 -17.20
CA ASP A 91 17.61 -2.94 -17.08
C ASP A 91 16.76 -2.38 -15.92
N TRP A 92 17.38 -2.00 -14.81
CA TRP A 92 16.69 -1.31 -13.71
C TRP A 92 16.08 0.01 -14.15
N GLN A 93 16.85 0.84 -14.87
CA GLN A 93 16.38 2.11 -15.41
C GLN A 93 15.23 1.93 -16.41
N ARG A 94 15.27 0.87 -17.23
CA ARG A 94 14.18 0.53 -18.15
C ARG A 94 12.89 0.23 -17.38
N ILE A 95 12.95 -0.60 -16.34
CA ILE A 95 11.80 -0.96 -15.50
C ILE A 95 11.19 0.30 -14.85
N GLN A 96 12.04 1.21 -14.35
CA GLN A 96 11.57 2.48 -13.76
C GLN A 96 10.95 3.43 -14.79
N LEU A 97 11.40 3.42 -16.04
CA LEU A 97 10.79 4.21 -17.11
C LEU A 97 9.45 3.61 -17.55
N GLU A 98 9.39 2.28 -17.75
CA GLU A 98 8.16 1.59 -18.17
C GLU A 98 7.04 1.78 -17.14
N SER A 99 7.35 1.79 -15.83
CA SER A 99 6.35 2.07 -14.79
C SER A 99 5.80 3.50 -14.86
N GLN A 100 6.59 4.48 -15.28
CA GLN A 100 6.14 5.87 -15.48
C GLN A 100 5.24 6.02 -16.71
N PHE A 101 5.43 5.21 -17.75
CA PHE A 101 4.59 5.26 -18.96
C PHE A 101 3.27 4.48 -18.82
N SER A 102 3.20 3.47 -17.95
CA SER A 102 1.95 2.77 -17.65
C SER A 102 0.88 3.64 -16.96
N ASP A 103 1.26 4.76 -16.35
CA ASP A 103 0.35 5.73 -15.72
C ASP A 103 -0.24 6.75 -16.71
N ILE A 104 0.19 6.77 -17.98
CA ILE A 104 -0.45 7.57 -19.02
C ILE A 104 -1.66 6.80 -19.56
N HIS A 105 -2.74 6.77 -18.79
CA HIS A 105 -4.06 6.51 -19.36
C HIS A 105 -4.42 7.64 -20.32
N ILE A 106 -4.13 7.45 -21.60
CA ILE A 106 -4.84 8.16 -22.67
C ILE A 106 -6.28 7.66 -22.60
N GLU A 107 -7.16 8.41 -21.93
CA GLU A 107 -8.59 8.30 -22.16
C GLU A 107 -8.82 8.58 -23.65
N ALA A 108 -8.98 7.52 -24.44
CA ALA A 108 -9.39 7.63 -25.81
C ALA A 108 -10.86 8.11 -25.82
N LEU A 109 -11.00 9.37 -26.25
CA LEU A 109 -12.23 10.10 -26.60
C LEU A 109 -13.14 9.32 -27.56
#